data_AF-A0A822BR66-F1
#
_entry.id   AF-A0A822BR66-F1
#
_cell.length_a   1.000
_cell.length_b   1.000
_cell.length_c   1.000
_cell.angle_alpha   90.00
_cell.angle_beta   90.00
_cell.angle_gamma   90.00
#
_symmetry.space_group_name_H-M   'P 1'
#
loop_
_entity.id
_entity.type
_entity.pdbx_description
1 polymer ?
#
loop_
_entity_poly.entity_id
_entity_poly.type
_entity_poly.pdbx_seq_one_letter_code
_entity_poly.pdbx_strand_id
1 'polypeptide(L)'
;PTEKPSLSQIHPEDSCVTHAVVAIAGIDPIQEQLEHYAAVKTFSNQEMLRDIFLWAVIAGHAEMAFVLLLQLKSRIAVALVAAGITRQLMSTTPEYLDQLHKFQKQSKDYEQFATACIDACYQRSERYACQLLLREIPFLGNITCMQVAISFRIKSFINSRCFNQVLNRQ
;
A
#
# COMPACT_ATOMS: atom_id res chain seq x y z
N PRO A 1 -36.35 40.00 34.33
CA PRO A 1 -37.36 40.72 33.53
C PRO A 1 -36.64 41.54 32.46
N THR A 2 -36.47 41.07 31.23
CA THR A 2 -37.43 41.06 30.10
C THR A 2 -36.49 41.26 28.91
N GLU A 3 -36.50 40.62 27.76
CA GLU A 3 -37.42 39.74 27.04
C GLU A 3 -36.53 39.17 25.91
N LYS A 4 -36.57 37.86 25.64
CA LYS A 4 -35.96 37.31 24.42
C LYS A 4 -36.88 37.72 23.25
N PRO A 5 -36.38 38.32 22.16
CA PRO A 5 -37.16 38.38 20.94
C PRO A 5 -37.12 37.00 20.27
N SER A 6 -38.31 36.54 19.95
CA SER A 6 -38.71 35.25 19.41
C SER A 6 -38.22 34.98 17.98
N LEU A 7 -37.83 33.73 17.74
CA LEU A 7 -37.72 33.11 16.40
C LEU A 7 -39.09 33.14 15.72
N SER A 8 -39.36 34.08 14.81
CA SER A 8 -40.49 33.88 13.88
C SER A 8 -40.57 34.78 12.65
N GLN A 9 -39.56 35.56 12.24
CA GLN A 9 -39.64 36.29 10.94
C GLN A 9 -38.28 36.52 10.30
N ILE A 10 -37.75 35.54 9.56
CA ILE A 10 -36.77 35.79 8.49
C ILE A 10 -37.14 34.87 7.31
N HIS A 11 -37.53 35.49 6.19
CA HIS A 11 -37.79 34.85 4.90
C HIS A 11 -36.50 34.25 4.30
N PRO A 12 -36.59 33.23 3.42
CA PRO A 12 -35.45 32.46 2.94
C PRO A 12 -34.78 33.16 1.76
N GLU A 13 -34.31 34.38 1.94
CA GLU A 13 -33.63 35.15 0.90
C GLU A 13 -32.57 35.99 1.60
N ASP A 14 -31.46 35.36 1.98
CA ASP A 14 -30.14 35.99 2.16
C ASP A 14 -29.13 34.92 2.56
N SER A 15 -28.55 34.26 1.56
CA SER A 15 -27.43 33.30 1.65
C SER A 15 -26.20 33.84 2.41
N CYS A 16 -26.19 35.11 2.82
CA CYS A 16 -25.09 35.75 3.51
C CYS A 16 -25.15 35.56 5.04
N VAL A 17 -26.34 35.40 5.63
CA VAL A 17 -26.51 35.37 7.10
C VAL A 17 -26.11 34.01 7.69
N THR A 18 -26.32 32.92 6.96
CA THR A 18 -25.89 31.57 7.36
C THR A 18 -24.37 31.45 7.50
N HIS A 19 -23.60 32.07 6.61
CA HIS A 19 -22.14 32.10 6.73
C HIS A 19 -21.67 32.96 7.92
N ALA A 20 -22.38 34.05 8.24
CA ALA A 20 -22.06 34.88 9.39
C ALA A 20 -22.37 34.19 10.73
N VAL A 21 -23.47 33.42 10.82
CA VAL A 21 -23.83 32.67 12.04
C VAL A 21 -22.81 31.57 12.34
N VAL A 22 -22.26 30.92 11.31
CA VAL A 22 -21.17 29.93 11.46
C VAL A 22 -19.89 30.59 12.01
N ALA A 23 -19.58 31.83 11.59
CA ALA A 23 -18.42 32.56 12.08
C ALA A 23 -18.55 33.01 13.55
N ILE A 24 -19.77 33.24 14.05
CA ILE A 24 -20.02 33.66 15.44
C ILE A 24 -19.99 32.46 16.41
N ALA A 25 -20.18 31.23 15.90
CA ALA A 25 -20.30 30.02 16.71
C ALA A 25 -18.96 29.32 17.04
N GLY A 26 -17.80 29.85 16.62
CA GLY A 26 -16.49 29.34 17.04
C GLY A 26 -16.25 27.85 16.73
N ILE A 27 -16.90 27.31 15.69
CA ILE A 27 -16.65 25.97 15.17
C ILE A 27 -15.85 26.18 13.89
N ASP A 28 -14.53 26.00 13.98
CA ASP A 28 -13.65 26.07 12.82
C ASP A 28 -14.13 25.05 11.78
N PRO A 29 -14.51 25.44 10.55
CA PRO A 29 -14.98 24.51 9.51
C PRO A 29 -13.91 23.47 9.15
N ILE A 30 -12.66 23.75 9.53
CA ILE A 30 -11.51 22.87 9.43
C ILE A 30 -11.61 21.71 10.44
N GLN A 31 -12.12 21.94 11.65
CA GLN A 31 -12.22 20.94 12.72
C GLN A 31 -13.22 19.82 12.35
N GLU A 32 -14.38 20.17 11.80
CA GLU A 32 -15.40 19.22 11.35
C GLU A 32 -14.95 18.42 10.12
N GLN A 33 -14.22 19.06 9.20
CA GLN A 33 -13.57 18.40 8.06
C GLN A 33 -12.45 17.45 8.52
N LEU A 34 -11.68 17.83 9.54
CA LEU A 34 -10.63 17.00 10.14
C LEU A 34 -11.21 15.81 10.91
N GLU A 35 -12.30 15.99 11.64
CA GLU A 35 -13.01 14.89 12.31
C GLU A 35 -13.64 13.93 11.31
N HIS A 36 -14.21 14.43 10.21
CA HIS A 36 -14.70 13.60 9.11
C HIS A 36 -13.56 12.83 8.41
N TYR A 37 -12.40 13.47 8.19
CA TYR A 37 -11.22 12.82 7.61
C TYR A 37 -10.57 11.81 8.57
N ALA A 38 -10.57 12.10 9.87
CA ALA A 38 -9.99 11.24 10.92
C ALA A 38 -10.89 10.04 11.24
N ALA A 39 -12.22 10.21 11.25
CA ALA A 39 -13.18 9.12 11.48
C ALA A 39 -13.19 8.09 10.34
N VAL A 40 -12.79 8.49 9.13
CA VAL A 40 -12.79 7.63 7.94
C VAL A 40 -11.49 6.83 7.76
N LYS A 41 -10.39 7.20 8.44
CA LYS A 41 -9.07 6.57 8.22
C LYS A 41 -8.35 6.16 9.51
N THR A 42 -8.88 5.15 10.18
CA THR A 42 -8.05 4.31 11.05
C THR A 42 -7.24 3.34 10.18
N PHE A 43 -6.24 3.84 9.46
CA PHE A 43 -5.32 2.96 8.74
C PHE A 43 -4.54 2.10 9.72
N SER A 44 -4.44 0.81 9.42
CA SER A 44 -3.48 -0.01 10.14
C SER A 44 -2.06 0.50 9.85
N ASN A 45 -1.16 0.43 10.85
CA ASN A 45 0.24 0.82 10.67
C ASN A 45 0.90 0.16 9.44
N GLN A 46 0.43 -1.02 9.04
CA GLN A 46 0.94 -1.75 7.88
C GLN A 46 0.51 -1.14 6.55
N GLU A 47 -0.69 -0.57 6.45
CA GLU A 47 -1.16 0.12 5.24
C GLU A 47 -0.41 1.43 5.04
N MET A 48 -0.17 2.18 6.12
CA MET A 48 0.65 3.39 6.07
C MET A 48 2.09 3.08 5.62
N LEU A 49 2.71 2.04 6.20
CA LEU A 49 4.04 1.60 5.78
C LEU A 49 4.07 1.13 4.33
N ARG A 50 3.01 0.43 3.87
CA ARG A 50 2.88 -0.01 2.48
C ARG A 50 2.85 1.17 1.53
N ASP A 51 2.08 2.20 1.85
CA ASP A 51 1.92 3.36 0.97
C ASP A 51 3.23 4.16 0.84
N ILE A 52 3.94 4.36 1.95
CA ILE A 52 5.26 5.01 1.96
C ILE A 52 6.29 4.14 1.22
N PHE A 53 6.25 2.82 1.44
CA PHE A 53 7.12 1.88 0.71
C PHE A 53 6.88 1.96 -0.80
N LEU A 54 5.62 1.96 -1.23
CA LEU A 54 5.25 2.02 -2.64
C LEU A 54 5.73 3.31 -3.29
N TRP A 55 5.56 4.44 -2.60
CA TRP A 55 6.12 5.72 -3.01
C TRP A 55 7.65 5.65 -3.18
N ALA A 56 8.36 5.07 -2.20
CA ALA A 56 9.82 4.93 -2.27
C ALA A 56 10.28 4.05 -3.45
N VAL A 57 9.51 3.00 -3.80
CA VAL A 57 9.78 2.15 -4.97
C VAL A 57 9.60 2.95 -6.27
N ILE A 58 8.49 3.66 -6.42
CA ILE A 58 8.21 4.45 -7.64
C ILE A 58 9.20 5.61 -7.80
N ALA A 59 9.60 6.23 -6.70
CA ALA A 59 10.61 7.30 -6.69
C ALA A 59 12.05 6.80 -6.94
N GLY A 60 12.30 5.49 -6.92
CA GLY A 60 13.63 4.91 -7.14
C GLY A 60 14.59 5.02 -5.94
N HIS A 61 14.07 5.26 -4.73
CA HIS A 61 14.87 5.28 -3.50
C HIS A 61 15.06 3.86 -2.94
N ALA A 62 15.94 3.08 -3.58
CA ALA A 62 16.11 1.64 -3.28
C ALA A 62 16.46 1.33 -1.81
N GLU A 63 17.36 2.10 -1.19
CA GLU A 63 17.79 1.87 0.21
C GLU A 63 16.65 2.09 1.20
N MET A 64 15.94 3.23 1.07
CA MET A 64 14.79 3.54 1.92
C MET A 64 13.68 2.52 1.75
N ALA A 65 13.39 2.14 0.50
CA ALA A 65 12.41 1.11 0.22
C ALA A 65 12.79 -0.24 0.86
N PHE A 66 14.08 -0.60 0.89
CA PHE A 66 14.52 -1.83 1.53
C PHE A 66 14.35 -1.80 3.06
N VAL A 67 14.64 -0.67 3.72
CA VAL A 67 14.39 -0.52 5.17
C VAL A 67 12.91 -0.68 5.48
N LEU A 68 12.04 -0.06 4.68
CA LEU A 68 10.58 -0.15 4.85
C LEU A 68 10.06 -1.57 4.59
N LEU A 69 10.62 -2.28 3.60
CA LEU A 69 10.30 -3.67 3.32
C LEU A 69 10.52 -4.57 4.54
N LEU A 70 11.58 -4.32 5.32
CA LEU A 70 11.86 -5.10 6.54
C LEU A 70 10.84 -4.85 7.66
N GLN A 71 10.15 -3.70 7.66
CA GLN A 71 9.12 -3.38 8.65
C GLN A 71 7.74 -3.94 8.29
N LEU A 72 7.53 -4.32 7.02
CA LEU A 72 6.24 -4.84 6.55
C LEU A 72 6.03 -6.30 6.94
N LYS A 73 4.78 -6.63 7.27
CA LYS A 73 4.30 -8.01 7.40
C LYS A 73 4.23 -8.62 5.99
N SER A 74 4.60 -9.88 5.83
CA SER A 74 4.63 -10.56 4.50
C SER A 74 5.61 -9.94 3.49
N ARG A 75 6.90 -9.88 3.87
CA ARG A 75 7.98 -9.30 3.06
C ARG A 75 8.14 -9.94 1.67
N ILE A 76 7.85 -11.23 1.54
CA ILE A 76 7.95 -11.96 0.26
C ILE A 76 6.97 -11.38 -0.76
N ALA A 77 5.69 -11.26 -0.42
CA ALA A 77 4.68 -10.70 -1.33
C ALA A 77 4.98 -9.25 -1.68
N VAL A 78 5.33 -8.44 -0.68
CA VAL A 78 5.66 -7.02 -0.89
C VAL A 78 6.84 -6.88 -1.85
N ALA A 79 7.90 -7.69 -1.68
CA ALA A 79 9.04 -7.69 -2.59
C ALA A 79 8.64 -8.09 -4.02
N LEU A 80 7.78 -9.10 -4.18
CA LEU A 80 7.27 -9.50 -5.50
C LEU A 80 6.45 -8.37 -6.16
N VAL A 81 5.58 -7.69 -5.41
CA VAL A 81 4.83 -6.53 -5.90
C VAL A 81 5.79 -5.42 -6.34
N ALA A 82 6.79 -5.10 -5.52
CA ALA A 82 7.78 -4.08 -5.85
C ALA A 82 8.59 -4.42 -7.10
N ALA A 83 9.02 -5.68 -7.24
CA ALA A 83 9.70 -6.16 -8.44
C ALA A 83 8.82 -6.01 -9.69
N GLY A 84 7.53 -6.33 -9.56
CA GLY A 84 6.52 -6.20 -10.60
C GLY A 84 6.28 -4.77 -11.06
N ILE A 85 6.04 -3.86 -10.11
CA ILE A 85 5.81 -2.44 -10.38
C ILE A 85 7.04 -1.82 -11.01
N THR A 86 8.22 -2.10 -10.47
CA THR A 86 9.48 -1.58 -11.01
C THR A 86 9.69 -2.02 -12.47
N ARG A 87 9.28 -3.24 -12.84
CA ARG A 87 9.30 -3.71 -14.24
C ARG A 87 8.34 -2.97 -15.15
N GLN A 88 7.13 -2.71 -14.66
CA GLN A 88 6.15 -1.92 -15.42
C GLN A 88 6.67 -0.49 -15.63
N LEU A 89 7.24 0.14 -14.59
CA LEU A 89 7.84 1.46 -14.68
C LEU A 89 8.97 1.52 -15.72
N MET A 90 9.85 0.51 -15.75
CA MET A 90 10.88 0.38 -16.79
C MET A 90 10.29 0.30 -18.20
N SER A 91 9.15 -0.37 -18.37
CA SER A 91 8.50 -0.54 -19.68
C SER A 91 7.86 0.76 -20.17
N THR A 92 7.37 1.60 -19.25
CA THR A 92 6.72 2.88 -19.57
C THR A 92 7.69 4.05 -19.72
N THR A 93 8.90 3.95 -19.14
CA THR A 93 9.87 5.06 -19.08
C THR A 93 11.19 4.73 -19.79
N PRO A 94 11.21 4.42 -21.10
CA PRO A 94 12.43 4.02 -21.81
C PRO A 94 13.40 5.18 -22.07
N GLU A 95 12.95 6.43 -21.95
CA GLU A 95 13.70 7.63 -22.36
C GLU A 95 14.87 7.97 -21.42
N TYR A 96 14.84 7.50 -20.17
CA TYR A 96 15.82 7.84 -19.14
C TYR A 96 16.67 6.63 -18.74
N LEU A 97 17.80 6.42 -19.42
CA LEU A 97 18.68 5.25 -19.24
C LEU A 97 19.18 5.06 -17.79
N ASP A 98 19.56 6.15 -17.10
CA ASP A 98 20.04 6.08 -15.72
C ASP A 98 18.95 5.63 -14.75
N GLN A 99 17.70 6.06 -14.96
CA GLN A 99 16.56 5.63 -14.16
C GLN A 99 16.21 4.17 -14.46
N LEU A 100 16.27 3.77 -15.73
CA LEU A 100 16.04 2.40 -16.16
C LEU A 100 17.05 1.43 -15.50
N HIS A 101 18.34 1.79 -15.46
CA HIS A 101 19.35 0.97 -14.80
C HIS A 101 19.10 0.84 -13.28
N LYS A 102 18.68 1.94 -12.62
CA LYS A 102 18.30 1.92 -11.19
C LYS A 102 17.11 0.98 -10.94
N PHE A 103 16.04 1.12 -11.72
CA PHE A 103 14.86 0.27 -11.62
C PHE A 103 15.19 -1.20 -11.96
N GLN A 104 16.07 -1.45 -12.92
CA GLN A 104 16.48 -2.81 -13.27
C GLN A 104 17.21 -3.48 -12.11
N LYS A 105 18.12 -2.75 -11.45
CA LYS A 105 18.82 -3.23 -10.26
C LYS A 105 17.83 -3.49 -9.13
N GLN A 106 16.97 -2.52 -8.82
CA GLN A 106 15.97 -2.61 -7.77
C GLN A 106 15.00 -3.80 -7.97
N SER A 107 14.53 -4.02 -9.20
CA SER A 107 13.69 -5.17 -9.54
C SER A 107 14.41 -6.50 -9.26
N LYS A 108 15.66 -6.64 -9.72
CA LYS A 108 16.47 -7.85 -9.48
C LYS A 108 16.72 -8.10 -8.00
N ASP A 109 17.03 -7.06 -7.24
CA ASP A 109 17.31 -7.16 -5.80
C ASP A 109 16.07 -7.65 -5.03
N TYR A 110 14.87 -7.16 -5.37
CA TYR A 110 13.62 -7.63 -4.76
C TYR A 110 13.28 -9.08 -5.13
N GLU A 111 13.54 -9.51 -6.38
CA GLU A 111 13.31 -10.90 -6.78
C GLU A 111 14.25 -11.87 -6.07
N GLN A 112 15.53 -11.50 -5.97
CA GLN A 112 16.52 -12.27 -5.23
C GLN A 112 16.14 -12.36 -3.75
N PHE A 113 15.73 -11.25 -3.15
CA PHE A 113 15.26 -11.22 -1.77
C PHE A 113 14.05 -12.14 -1.56
N ALA A 114 13.04 -12.06 -2.42
CA ALA A 114 11.84 -12.90 -2.32
C ALA A 114 12.17 -14.40 -2.48
N THR A 115 13.03 -14.73 -3.44
CA THR A 115 13.48 -16.11 -3.71
C THR A 115 14.29 -16.66 -2.53
N ALA A 116 15.25 -15.90 -2.02
CA ALA A 116 16.05 -16.29 -0.87
C ALA A 116 15.19 -16.49 0.39
N CYS A 117 14.21 -15.62 0.62
CA CYS A 117 13.30 -15.74 1.75
C CYS A 117 12.44 -17.01 1.67
N ILE A 118 11.84 -17.30 0.51
CA ILE A 118 11.01 -18.51 0.37
C ILE A 118 11.85 -19.78 0.46
N ASP A 119 13.06 -19.79 -0.09
CA ASP A 119 13.97 -20.93 -0.02
C ASP A 119 14.42 -21.19 1.43
N ALA A 120 14.71 -20.13 2.20
CA ALA A 120 15.01 -20.25 3.63
C ALA A 120 13.80 -20.76 4.43
N CYS A 121 12.59 -20.29 4.12
CA CYS A 121 11.36 -20.82 4.72
C CYS A 121 11.15 -22.29 4.38
N TYR A 122 11.42 -22.69 3.13
CA TYR A 122 11.30 -24.05 2.63
C TYR A 122 12.26 -25.01 3.34
N GLN A 123 13.52 -24.60 3.49
CA GLN A 123 14.53 -25.38 4.22
C GLN A 123 14.14 -25.62 5.68
N ARG A 124 13.48 -24.64 6.33
CA ARG A 124 13.00 -24.78 7.70
C ARG A 124 11.77 -25.68 7.79
N SER A 125 10.80 -25.50 6.90
CA SER A 125 9.62 -26.34 6.82
C SER A 125 8.89 -26.16 5.50
N GLU A 126 8.85 -27.23 4.72
CA GLU A 126 8.18 -27.25 3.42
C GLU A 126 6.68 -26.93 3.53
N ARG A 127 5.99 -27.51 4.54
CA ARG A 127 4.55 -27.31 4.73
C ARG A 127 4.21 -25.85 5.05
N TYR A 128 4.96 -25.21 5.96
CA TYR A 128 4.70 -23.81 6.31
C TYR A 128 5.07 -22.86 5.16
N ALA A 129 6.13 -23.15 4.40
CA ALA A 129 6.46 -22.37 3.21
C ALA A 129 5.34 -22.41 2.16
N CYS A 130 4.78 -23.59 1.89
CA CYS A 130 3.64 -23.74 0.98
C CYS A 130 2.41 -22.98 1.48
N GLN A 131 2.11 -23.05 2.79
CA GLN A 131 1.00 -22.32 3.39
C GLN A 131 1.20 -20.79 3.31
N LEU A 132 2.44 -20.31 3.46
CA LEU A 132 2.76 -18.89 3.34
C LEU A 132 2.49 -18.36 1.92
N LEU A 133 2.70 -19.18 0.88
CA LEU A 133 2.40 -18.80 -0.51
C LEU A 133 0.91 -18.62 -0.78
N LEU A 134 0.08 -19.47 -0.16
CA LEU A 134 -1.36 -19.52 -0.35
C LEU A 134 -2.13 -18.58 0.60
N ARG A 135 -1.45 -18.02 1.59
CA ARG A 135 -2.06 -17.10 2.55
C ARG A 135 -2.45 -15.77 1.88
N GLU A 136 -3.67 -15.32 2.16
CA GLU A 136 -4.15 -14.00 1.75
C GLU A 136 -3.56 -12.89 2.63
N ILE A 137 -3.27 -11.75 1.99
CA ILE A 137 -2.61 -10.62 2.62
C ILE A 137 -3.56 -9.41 2.62
N PRO A 138 -4.20 -9.09 3.76
CA PRO A 138 -5.29 -8.12 3.78
C PRO A 138 -4.85 -6.71 3.45
N PHE A 139 -3.68 -6.30 3.97
CA PHE A 139 -3.13 -4.98 3.68
C PHE A 139 -2.67 -4.83 2.22
N LEU A 140 -2.64 -5.88 1.40
CA LEU A 140 -2.35 -5.81 -0.04
C LEU A 140 -3.60 -6.06 -0.91
N GLY A 141 -4.80 -5.98 -0.32
CA GLY A 141 -6.06 -6.22 -1.04
C GLY A 141 -6.44 -7.70 -1.12
N ASN A 142 -6.13 -8.48 -0.09
CA ASN A 142 -6.42 -9.93 0.01
C ASN A 142 -5.77 -10.79 -1.07
N ILE A 143 -4.69 -10.31 -1.68
CA ILE A 143 -3.93 -11.08 -2.67
C ILE A 143 -3.01 -12.10 -1.99
N THR A 144 -2.74 -13.21 -2.68
CA THR A 144 -1.77 -14.22 -2.24
C THR A 144 -0.40 -14.01 -2.88
N CYS A 145 0.69 -14.48 -2.24
CA CYS A 145 2.03 -14.41 -2.82
C CYS A 145 2.10 -15.13 -4.17
N MET A 146 1.37 -16.25 -4.29
CA MET A 146 1.28 -17.03 -5.52
C MET A 146 0.63 -16.24 -6.66
N GLN A 147 -0.51 -15.59 -6.40
CA GLN A 147 -1.19 -14.74 -7.40
C GLN A 147 -0.26 -13.62 -7.88
N VAL A 148 0.42 -12.92 -6.97
CA VAL A 148 1.35 -11.84 -7.31
C VAL A 148 2.48 -12.33 -8.23
N ALA A 149 3.11 -13.46 -7.89
CA ALA A 149 4.19 -14.02 -8.69
C ALA A 149 3.75 -14.35 -10.12
N ILE A 150 2.54 -14.89 -10.29
CA ILE A 150 1.94 -15.21 -11.58
C ILE A 150 1.61 -13.92 -12.35
N SER A 151 0.96 -12.95 -11.71
CA SER A 151 0.57 -11.67 -12.31
C SER A 151 1.76 -10.90 -12.89
N PHE A 152 2.88 -10.87 -12.15
CA PHE A 152 4.10 -10.17 -12.59
C PHE A 152 5.10 -11.05 -13.35
N ARG A 153 4.75 -12.32 -13.63
CA ARG A 153 5.59 -13.30 -14.35
C ARG A 153 7.02 -13.37 -13.80
N ILE A 154 7.14 -13.48 -12.47
CA ILE A 154 8.43 -13.53 -11.77
C ILE A 154 9.01 -14.94 -11.88
N LYS A 155 9.73 -15.19 -12.97
CA LYS A 155 10.23 -16.54 -13.34
C LYS A 155 11.10 -17.18 -12.25
N SER A 156 11.99 -16.42 -11.63
CA SER A 156 12.89 -16.92 -10.58
C SER A 156 12.11 -17.51 -9.40
N PHE A 157 10.99 -16.87 -9.04
CA PHE A 157 10.14 -17.31 -7.94
C PHE A 157 9.23 -18.48 -8.33
N ILE A 158 8.67 -18.46 -9.55
CA ILE A 158 7.83 -19.54 -10.09
C ILE A 158 8.63 -20.85 -10.20
N ASN A 159 9.93 -20.77 -10.50
CA ASN A 159 10.81 -21.94 -10.54
C ASN A 159 11.26 -22.45 -9.16
N SER A 160 10.89 -21.80 -8.05
CA SER A 160 11.25 -22.28 -6.71
C SER A 160 10.59 -23.63 -6.41
N ARG A 161 11.27 -24.45 -5.61
CA ARG A 161 10.78 -25.78 -5.17
C ARG A 161 9.41 -25.67 -4.49
N CYS A 162 9.21 -24.62 -3.69
CA CYS A 162 7.97 -24.39 -2.98
C CYS A 162 6.78 -24.19 -3.93
N PHE A 163 6.98 -23.49 -5.04
CA PHE A 163 5.92 -23.21 -6.02
C PHE A 163 5.54 -24.48 -6.78
N ASN A 164 6.53 -25.24 -7.25
CA ASN A 164 6.31 -26.52 -7.93
C ASN A 164 5.63 -27.55 -7.01
N GLN A 165 5.95 -27.58 -5.72
CA GLN A 165 5.29 -28.48 -4.77
C GLN A 165 3.81 -28.13 -4.56
N VAL A 166 3.46 -26.83 -4.55
CA VAL A 166 2.06 -26.40 -4.48
C VAL A 166 1.30 -26.79 -5.74
N LEU A 167 1.90 -26.61 -6.92
CA LEU A 167 1.31 -27.02 -8.19
C LEU A 167 1.10 -28.53 -8.30
N ASN A 168 2.08 -29.34 -7.89
CA ASN A 168 2.00 -30.80 -7.96
C ASN A 168 1.00 -31.43 -6.95
N ARG A 169 0.46 -30.63 -6.03
CA ARG A 169 -0.52 -31.08 -5.02
C ARG A 169 -1.97 -30.78 -5.40
N GLN A 170 -2.21 -30.09 -6.52
CA GLN A 170 -3.53 -29.85 -7.09
C GLN A 170 -3.77 -30.78 -8.26
#